data_AF-A0A1I7XCQ9-F1
#
_entry.id   AF-A0A1I7XCQ9-F1
#
_cell.length_a   1.000
_cell.length_b   1.000
_cell.length_c   1.000
_cell.angle_alpha   90.00
_cell.angle_beta   90.00
_cell.angle_gamma   90.00
#
_symmetry.space_group_name_H-M   'P 1'
#
loop_
_entity.id
_entity.type
_entity.pdbx_description
1 polymer ?
#
loop_
_entity_poly.entity_id
_entity_poly.type
_entity_poly.pdbx_seq_one_letter_code
_entity_poly.pdbx_strand_id
1 'polypeptide(L)'
;MGEIRKLGKWVPYELSEDSIGHQLNPCVSLLARQRKKNYLWKIVTADKKWIIYNNPKHTHSWGDPGQSTTSTAQRPSVHLVGHEACAVL
;
A
#
# COMPACT_ATOMS: atom_id res chain seq x y z
N MET A 1 16.07 -25.55 20.09
CA MET A 1 16.12 -24.60 18.95
C MET A 1 14.70 -24.19 18.64
N GLY A 2 14.37 -22.90 18.75
CA GLY A 2 12.98 -22.40 18.66
C GLY A 2 12.69 -21.74 17.32
N GLU A 3 11.51 -22.00 16.77
CA GLU A 3 11.01 -21.31 15.58
C GLU A 3 10.46 -19.93 15.96
N ILE A 4 10.85 -18.91 15.18
CA ILE A 4 10.36 -17.54 15.33
C ILE A 4 9.25 -17.32 14.31
N ARG A 5 8.06 -17.00 14.78
CA ARG A 5 6.94 -16.63 13.90
C ARG A 5 7.24 -15.29 13.23
N LYS A 6 7.21 -15.26 11.89
CA LYS A 6 7.33 -14.03 11.08
C LYS A 6 5.96 -13.68 10.49
N LEU A 7 5.67 -12.38 10.43
CA LEU A 7 4.50 -11.90 9.71
C LEU A 7 4.78 -11.94 8.20
N GLY A 8 3.80 -12.38 7.42
CA GLY A 8 3.85 -12.32 5.96
C GLY A 8 3.92 -10.86 5.47
N LYS A 9 4.66 -10.63 4.38
CA LYS A 9 4.69 -9.32 3.73
C LYS A 9 3.53 -9.24 2.73
N TRP A 10 2.81 -8.13 2.72
CA TRP A 10 1.77 -7.91 1.72
C TRP A 10 2.44 -7.58 0.38
N VAL A 11 2.12 -8.37 -0.65
CA VAL A 11 2.53 -8.15 -2.04
C VAL A 11 1.26 -7.81 -2.83
N PRO A 12 1.21 -6.68 -3.56
CA PRO A 12 -0.02 -6.22 -4.21
C PRO A 12 -0.54 -7.17 -5.28
N TYR A 13 0.35 -7.93 -5.92
CA TYR A 13 0.02 -8.82 -7.03
C TYR A 13 1.05 -9.94 -7.17
N GLU A 14 0.58 -11.14 -7.53
CA GLU A 14 1.43 -12.28 -7.88
C GLU A 14 1.98 -12.10 -9.30
N LEU A 15 3.27 -11.80 -9.41
CA LEU A 15 3.91 -11.54 -10.70
C LEU A 15 4.09 -12.85 -11.50
N SER A 16 3.68 -12.85 -12.77
CA SER A 16 4.05 -13.91 -13.72
C SER A 16 5.50 -13.72 -14.20
N GLU A 17 6.15 -14.79 -14.66
CA GLU A 17 7.52 -14.73 -15.21
C GLU A 17 7.64 -13.69 -16.33
N ASP A 18 6.63 -13.59 -17.20
CA ASP A 18 6.56 -12.58 -18.26
C ASP A 18 6.53 -11.16 -17.68
N SER A 19 5.69 -10.92 -16.67
CA SER A 19 5.59 -9.60 -16.02
C SER A 19 6.89 -9.21 -15.29
N ILE A 20 7.62 -10.20 -14.75
CA ILE A 20 8.94 -9.99 -14.15
C ILE A 20 9.92 -9.52 -15.23
N GLY A 21 9.99 -10.22 -16.37
CA GLY A 21 10.85 -9.82 -17.49
C GLY A 21 10.53 -8.42 -18.01
N HIS A 22 9.24 -8.12 -18.19
CA HIS A 22 8.77 -6.80 -18.61
C HIS A 22 9.14 -5.68 -17.62
N GLN A 23 9.21 -5.96 -16.32
CA GLN A 23 9.65 -5.00 -15.31
C GLN A 23 11.18 -4.88 -15.21
N LEU A 24 11.91 -6.00 -15.31
CA LEU A 24 13.37 -6.03 -15.13
C LEU A 24 14.11 -5.28 -16.23
N ASN A 25 13.75 -5.51 -17.49
CA ASN A 25 14.44 -4.92 -18.65
C ASN A 25 14.52 -3.38 -18.60
N PRO A 26 13.39 -2.64 -18.43
CA PRO A 26 13.46 -1.19 -18.28
C PRO A 26 14.18 -0.77 -17.00
N CYS A 27 14.06 -1.50 -15.88
CA CYS A 27 14.76 -1.17 -14.64
C CYS A 27 16.29 -1.21 -14.80
N VAL A 28 16.83 -2.25 -15.44
CA VAL A 28 18.27 -2.38 -15.70
C VAL A 28 18.76 -1.24 -16.59
N SER A 29 18.02 -0.90 -17.65
CA SER A 29 18.35 0.21 -18.55
C SER A 29 18.33 1.56 -17.83
N LEU A 30 17.29 1.83 -17.03
CA LEU A 30 17.17 3.07 -16.25
C LEU A 30 18.29 3.20 -15.21
N LEU A 31 18.68 2.09 -14.58
CA LEU A 31 19.80 2.03 -13.64
C LEU A 31 21.14 2.30 -14.32
N ALA A 32 21.40 1.68 -15.47
CA ALA A 32 22.62 1.91 -16.24
C ALA A 32 22.75 3.38 -16.67
N ARG A 33 21.64 3.97 -17.15
CA ARG A 33 21.58 5.39 -17.51
C ARG A 33 21.85 6.30 -16.30
N GLN A 34 21.29 5.97 -15.13
CA GLN A 34 21.47 6.74 -13.90
C GLN A 34 22.92 6.70 -13.41
N ARG A 35 23.58 5.54 -13.50
CA ARG A 35 25.01 5.39 -13.17
C ARG A 35 25.91 6.14 -14.13
N LYS A 36 25.56 6.20 -15.42
CA LYS A 36 26.33 6.95 -16.43
C LYS A 36 26.21 8.46 -16.22
N LYS A 37 25.01 8.96 -15.90
CA LYS A 37 24.76 10.37 -15.61
C LYS A 37 23.51 10.51 -14.76
N ASN A 38 23.63 11.19 -13.62
CA ASN A 38 22.47 11.45 -12.76
C ASN A 38 21.41 12.27 -13.51
N TYR A 39 20.21 11.72 -13.65
CA TYR A 39 19.06 12.38 -14.29
C TYR A 39 17.82 12.44 -13.41
N LEU A 40 17.88 11.96 -12.16
CA LEU A 40 16.73 11.96 -11.25
C LEU A 40 16.17 13.37 -11.02
N TRP A 41 17.03 14.39 -10.99
CA TRP A 41 16.63 15.79 -10.85
C TRP A 41 15.74 16.30 -11.99
N LYS A 42 15.71 15.61 -13.13
CA LYS A 42 14.85 15.94 -14.28
C LYS A 42 13.50 15.23 -14.23
N ILE A 43 13.32 14.24 -13.36
CA ILE A 43 12.11 13.44 -13.34
C ILE A 43 11.04 14.20 -12.56
N VAL A 44 9.93 14.50 -13.23
CA VAL A 44 8.68 14.95 -12.60
C VAL A 44 7.74 13.76 -12.57
N THR A 45 7.28 13.36 -11.38
CA THR A 45 6.30 12.28 -11.19
C THR A 45 4.98 12.83 -10.68
N ALA A 46 3.88 12.18 -11.05
CA ALA A 46 2.55 12.48 -10.54
C ALA A 46 1.77 11.17 -10.38
N ASP A 47 1.02 11.05 -9.29
CA ASP A 47 0.11 9.94 -9.03
C ASP A 47 -1.14 10.43 -8.29
N LYS A 48 -2.26 9.73 -8.47
CA LYS A 48 -3.51 10.03 -7.77
C LYS A 48 -3.70 9.05 -6.63
N LYS A 49 -3.82 9.58 -5.42
CA LYS A 49 -4.14 8.79 -4.23
C LYS A 49 -5.52 9.17 -3.71
N TRP A 50 -6.36 8.17 -3.49
CA TRP A 50 -7.63 8.37 -2.79
C TRP A 50 -7.38 8.65 -1.31
N ILE A 51 -7.95 9.73 -0.79
CA ILE A 51 -7.97 10.05 0.64
C ILE A 51 -9.33 9.62 1.18
N ILE A 52 -9.33 8.64 2.07
CA ILE A 52 -10.56 8.16 2.71
C ILE A 52 -10.85 9.07 3.90
N TYR A 53 -12.08 9.59 3.98
CA TYR A 53 -12.52 10.49 5.05
C TYR A 53 -12.41 9.84 6.44
N ASN A 54 -12.85 8.59 6.57
CA ASN A 54 -12.72 7.80 7.78
C ASN A 54 -11.90 6.53 7.50
N ASN A 55 -10.66 6.49 7.99
CA ASN A 55 -9.76 5.34 7.88
C ASN A 55 -9.43 4.81 9.29
N PRO A 56 -10.36 4.09 9.94
CA PRO A 56 -10.15 3.57 11.28
C PRO A 56 -9.01 2.55 11.26
N LYS A 57 -7.95 2.84 12.01
CA LYS A 57 -6.81 1.93 12.14
C LYS A 57 -7.15 0.83 13.15
N HIS A 58 -6.68 -0.38 12.87
CA HIS A 58 -6.74 -1.46 13.84
C HIS A 58 -5.73 -1.19 14.97
N THR A 59 -6.23 -0.85 16.16
CA THR A 59 -5.39 -0.64 17.33
C THR A 59 -5.28 -1.95 18.10
N HIS A 60 -4.07 -2.43 18.34
CA HIS A 60 -3.85 -3.56 19.24
C HIS A 60 -4.16 -3.12 20.67
N SER A 61 -5.08 -3.82 21.33
CA SER A 61 -5.32 -3.68 22.76
C SER A 61 -4.72 -4.89 23.48
N TRP A 62 -4.03 -4.64 24.58
CA TRP A 62 -3.57 -5.68 25.50
C TRP A 62 -4.66 -5.89 26.54
N GLY A 63 -5.05 -7.14 26.79
CA GLY A 63 -6.07 -7.51 27.76
C GLY A 63 -5.76 -8.84 28.42
N ASP A 64 -6.35 -9.06 29.59
CA ASP A 64 -6.19 -10.30 30.35
C ASP A 64 -6.82 -11.51 29.62
N PRO A 65 -6.30 -12.73 29.84
CA PRO A 65 -6.87 -13.93 29.25
C PRO A 65 -8.37 -14.06 29.57
N GLY A 66 -9.21 -14.11 28.54
CA GLY A 66 -10.66 -14.24 28.65
C GLY A 66 -11.45 -12.93 28.60
N GLN A 67 -10.79 -11.77 28.56
CA GLN A 67 -11.45 -10.48 28.30
C GLN A 67 -11.63 -10.24 26.81
N SER A 68 -12.82 -9.76 26.41
CA SER A 68 -13.07 -9.31 25.04
C SER A 68 -12.36 -7.97 24.81
N THR A 69 -11.26 -8.00 24.06
CA THR A 69 -10.62 -6.77 23.59
C THR A 69 -11.49 -6.15 22.51
N THR A 70 -11.77 -4.85 22.63
CA THR A 70 -12.54 -4.07 21.63
C THR A 70 -11.65 -3.80 20.42
N SER A 71 -11.35 -4.85 19.67
CA SER A 71 -10.57 -4.78 18.44
C SER A 71 -11.53 -4.65 17.26
N THR A 72 -12.21 -3.51 17.16
CA THR A 72 -13.15 -3.26 16.06
C THR A 72 -12.66 -2.06 15.25
N ALA A 73 -11.78 -2.33 14.28
CA ALA A 73 -11.84 -1.54 13.06
C ALA A 73 -13.07 -2.05 12.29
N GLN A 74 -14.19 -1.34 12.35
CA GLN A 74 -15.30 -1.69 11.47
C GLN A 74 -14.80 -1.62 10.02
N ARG A 75 -15.08 -2.67 9.24
CA ARG A 75 -14.83 -2.65 7.80
C ARG A 75 -15.50 -1.40 7.24
N PRO A 76 -14.79 -0.53 6.51
CA PRO A 76 -15.46 0.57 5.82
C PRO A 76 -16.46 -0.08 4.85
N SER A 77 -17.76 0.16 5.09
CA SER A 77 -18.79 -0.28 4.15
C SER A 77 -18.53 0.46 2.84
N VAL A 78 -18.25 -0.25 1.76
CA VAL A 78 -18.20 0.32 0.41
C VAL A 78 -19.63 0.58 -0.05
N HIS A 79 -20.36 1.43 0.67
CA HIS A 79 -21.55 2.07 0.15
C HIS A 79 -21.05 3.30 -0.60
N LEU A 80 -20.99 3.19 -1.93
CA LEU A 80 -20.96 4.35 -2.80
C LEU A 80 -22.25 5.12 -2.54
N VAL A 81 -22.22 6.07 -1.60
CA VAL A 81 -23.31 7.03 -1.44
C VAL A 81 -23.22 7.95 -2.65
N GLY A 82 -24.06 7.64 -3.63
CA GLY A 82 -24.37 8.54 -4.71
C GLY A 82 -25.08 9.80 -4.18
N HIS A 83 -24.66 10.92 -4.75
CA HIS A 83 -25.35 12.19 -4.87
C HIS A 83 -25.40 13.16 -3.68
N GLU A 84 -24.96 14.38 -4.03
CA GLU A 84 -25.25 15.71 -3.49
C GLU A 84 -24.53 16.18 -2.23
N ALA A 85 -23.37 16.78 -2.45
CA ALA A 85 -23.27 18.23 -2.32
C ALA A 85 -21.99 18.71 -3.02
N CYS A 86 -22.16 19.42 -4.12
CA CYS A 86 -21.12 20.33 -4.60
C CYS A 86 -20.82 21.34 -3.50
N ALA A 87 -19.59 21.36 -3.02
CA ALA A 87 -18.98 22.56 -2.47
C ALA A 87 -17.56 22.63 -3.01
N VAL A 88 -17.42 23.43 -4.07
CA VAL A 88 -16.14 23.99 -4.49
C VAL A 88 -15.71 24.96 -3.40
N LEU A 89 -14.50 24.78 -2.88
CA LEU A 89 -13.67 25.85 -2.32
C LEU A 89 -12.34 25.83 -3.07
#